data_AF-A0A841CQZ5-F1
#
_entry.id   AF-A0A841CQZ5-F1
#
_cell.length_a   1.000
_cell.length_b   1.000
_cell.length_c   1.000
_cell.angle_alpha   90.00
_cell.angle_beta   90.00
_cell.angle_gamma   90.00
#
_symmetry.space_group_name_H-M   'P 1'
#
loop_
_entity.id
_entity.type
_entity.pdbx_description
1 polymer ?
#
loop_
_entity_poly.entity_id
_entity_poly.type
_entity_poly.pdbx_seq_one_letter_code
_entity_poly.pdbx_strand_id
1 'polypeptide(L)'
;MITESDVARLLRESGLPLAEWDSSTELVLDSLTSVWLLHHLEEQYGIVVGPEDEDEVTASDSIGSLHLALRRVQAGALEGARHVP
;
A
#
# COMPACT_ATOMS: atom_id res chain seq x y z
N MET A 1 -6.87 0.81 10.41
CA MET A 1 -6.40 -0.39 9.67
C MET A 1 -6.93 -0.26 8.27
N ILE A 2 -6.05 -0.23 7.27
CA ILE A 2 -6.44 -0.07 5.86
C ILE A 2 -7.19 -1.32 5.37
N THR A 3 -8.27 -1.13 4.61
CA THR A 3 -9.02 -2.23 3.99
C THR A 3 -8.64 -2.41 2.52
N GLU A 4 -9.01 -3.54 1.91
CA GLU A 4 -8.81 -3.75 0.47
C GLU A 4 -9.56 -2.71 -0.36
N SER A 5 -10.78 -2.34 0.06
CA SER A 5 -11.57 -1.29 -0.59
C SER A 5 -10.91 0.08 -0.51
N ASP A 6 -10.18 0.37 0.56
CA ASP A 6 -9.39 1.60 0.69
C ASP A 6 -8.22 1.63 -0.30
N VAL A 7 -7.51 0.51 -0.43
CA VAL A 7 -6.41 0.35 -1.41
C VAL A 7 -6.94 0.51 -2.83
N ALA A 8 -8.04 -0.18 -3.17
CA ALA A 8 -8.69 -0.05 -4.47
C ALA A 8 -9.14 1.39 -4.75
N ARG A 9 -9.70 2.08 -3.74
CA ARG A 9 -10.08 3.49 -3.87
C ARG A 9 -8.89 4.39 -4.14
N LEU A 10 -7.79 4.24 -3.38
CA LEU A 10 -6.56 5.03 -3.60
C LEU A 10 -6.00 4.81 -5.00
N LEU A 11 -5.86 3.56 -5.42
CA LEU A 11 -5.36 3.23 -6.76
C LEU A 11 -6.29 3.74 -7.88
N ARG A 12 -7.60 3.82 -7.63
CA ARG A 12 -8.53 4.45 -8.58
C ARG A 12 -8.32 5.96 -8.66
N GLU A 13 -8.03 6.61 -7.53
CA GLU A 13 -7.74 8.04 -7.45
C GLU A 13 -6.40 8.41 -8.11
N SER A 14 -5.43 7.48 -8.17
CA SER A 14 -4.17 7.68 -8.90
C SER A 14 -4.36 7.73 -10.43
N GLY A 15 -5.50 7.25 -10.93
CA GLY A 15 -5.85 7.26 -12.35
C GLY A 15 -5.47 5.98 -13.11
N LEU A 16 -5.17 4.88 -12.41
CA LEU A 16 -4.93 3.59 -13.04
C LEU A 16 -6.18 3.10 -13.81
N PRO A 17 -6.08 2.75 -15.10
CA PRO A 17 -7.20 2.30 -15.90
C PRO A 17 -7.47 0.80 -15.70
N LEU A 18 -7.76 0.38 -14.47
CA LEU A 18 -8.12 -1.01 -14.20
C LEU A 18 -9.58 -1.27 -14.57
N ALA A 19 -9.82 -2.41 -15.25
CA ALA A 19 -11.15 -2.85 -15.64
C ALA A 19 -11.97 -3.33 -14.43
N GLU A 20 -11.30 -3.96 -13.47
CA GLU A 20 -11.85 -4.53 -12.25
C GLU A 20 -11.01 -4.05 -11.05
N TRP A 21 -11.58 -4.07 -9.86
CA TRP A 21 -10.96 -3.55 -8.64
C TRP A 21 -11.04 -4.60 -7.52
N ASP A 22 -10.74 -5.84 -7.89
CA ASP A 22 -10.85 -7.01 -7.03
C ASP A 22 -9.47 -7.46 -6.55
N SER A 23 -9.42 -8.25 -5.48
CA SER A 23 -8.18 -8.65 -4.83
C SER A 23 -7.20 -9.40 -5.75
N SER A 24 -7.71 -10.05 -6.80
CA SER A 24 -6.94 -10.80 -7.79
C SER A 24 -6.72 -10.04 -9.11
N THR A 25 -7.13 -8.78 -9.19
CA THR A 25 -6.86 -7.96 -10.38
C THR A 25 -5.37 -7.70 -10.49
N GLU A 26 -4.82 -7.99 -11.66
CA GLU A 26 -3.41 -7.69 -12.00
C GLU A 26 -3.15 -6.20 -11.87
N LEU A 27 -2.17 -5.86 -11.05
CA LEU A 27 -1.76 -4.52 -10.69
C LEU A 27 -0.31 -4.32 -11.12
N VAL A 28 -0.08 -3.24 -11.86
CA VAL A 28 1.28 -2.78 -12.21
C VAL A 28 1.44 -1.38 -11.63
N LEU A 29 2.34 -1.24 -10.67
CA LEU A 29 2.66 0.04 -10.06
C LEU A 29 3.86 0.67 -10.78
N ASP A 30 3.59 1.65 -11.63
CA ASP A 30 4.64 2.51 -12.16
C ASP A 30 5.29 3.35 -11.05
N SER A 31 6.51 3.85 -11.29
CA SER A 31 7.26 4.64 -10.30
C SER A 31 6.49 5.86 -9.78
N LEU A 32 5.68 6.50 -10.63
CA LEU A 32 4.83 7.62 -10.22
C LEU A 32 3.69 7.15 -9.31
N THR A 33 3.00 6.07 -9.68
CA THR A 33 1.88 5.53 -8.92
C THR A 33 2.34 5.03 -7.55
N SER A 34 3.51 4.39 -7.49
CA SER A 34 4.16 3.98 -6.25
C SER A 34 4.40 5.18 -5.32
N VAL A 35 5.10 6.21 -5.78
CA VAL A 35 5.39 7.40 -4.96
C VAL A 35 4.11 8.09 -4.51
N TRP A 36 3.13 8.24 -5.40
CA TRP A 36 1.83 8.82 -5.06
C TRP A 36 1.09 8.01 -3.99
N LEU A 37 1.08 6.68 -4.12
CA LEU A 37 0.46 5.78 -3.16
C LEU A 37 1.12 5.89 -1.79
N LEU A 38 2.46 5.81 -1.73
CA LEU A 38 3.22 5.92 -0.48
C LEU A 38 2.94 7.25 0.23
N HIS A 39 2.93 8.35 -0.53
CA HIS A 39 2.59 9.67 0.00
C HIS A 39 1.17 9.72 0.57
N HIS A 40 0.17 9.23 -0.17
CA HIS A 40 -1.22 9.22 0.31
C HIS A 40 -1.46 8.27 1.49
N LEU A 41 -0.73 7.15 1.56
CA LEU A 41 -0.79 6.22 2.69
C LEU A 41 -0.27 6.88 3.98
N GLU A 42 0.80 7.66 3.88
CA GLU A 42 1.31 8.47 4.99
C GLU A 42 0.29 9.54 5.39
N GLU A 43 -0.18 10.35 4.43
CA GLU A 43 -1.06 11.49 4.72
C GLU A 43 -2.45 11.08 5.24
N GLN A 44 -3.05 10.04 4.67
CA GLN A 44 -4.45 9.67 4.97
C GLN A 44 -4.56 8.61 6.07
N TYR A 45 -3.58 7.70 6.16
CA TYR A 45 -3.63 6.54 7.06
C TYR A 45 -2.50 6.52 8.09
N GLY A 46 -1.53 7.44 8.01
CA GLY A 46 -0.37 7.47 8.90
C GLY A 46 0.58 6.29 8.70
N ILE A 47 0.52 5.63 7.53
CA ILE A 47 1.34 4.46 7.22
C ILE A 47 2.62 4.96 6.56
N VAL A 48 3.72 4.93 7.31
CA VAL A 48 5.04 5.21 6.76
C VAL A 48 5.66 3.89 6.31
N VAL A 49 5.86 3.74 5.00
CA VAL A 49 6.55 2.59 4.42
C VAL A 49 8.04 2.92 4.41
N GLY A 50 8.82 2.14 5.15
CA GLY A 50 10.28 2.30 5.20
C GLY A 50 10.94 1.78 3.92
N PRO A 51 12.22 2.14 3.67
CA PRO A 51 12.97 1.64 2.51
C PRO A 51 13.11 0.11 2.51
N GLU A 52 13.00 -0.55 3.67
CA GLU A 52 13.01 -2.01 3.79
C GLU A 52 11.70 -2.69 3.33
N ASP A 53 10.58 -1.96 3.37
CA ASP A 53 9.26 -2.44 2.97
C ASP A 53 8.84 -1.92 1.58
N GLU A 54 9.49 -0.84 1.10
CA GLU A 54 9.16 -0.18 -0.17
C GLU A 54 9.23 -1.17 -1.34
N ASP A 55 10.27 -2.01 -1.41
CA ASP A 55 10.40 -3.03 -2.46
C ASP A 55 9.24 -4.04 -2.39
N GLU A 56 8.82 -4.48 -1.20
CA GLU A 56 7.69 -5.43 -1.05
C GLU A 56 6.36 -4.78 -1.47
N VAL A 57 6.14 -3.52 -1.08
CA VAL A 57 4.92 -2.78 -1.41
C VAL A 57 4.84 -2.49 -2.91
N THR A 58 5.94 -2.05 -3.52
CA THR A 58 5.97 -1.67 -4.94
C THR A 58 6.04 -2.88 -5.88
N ALA A 59 6.54 -4.04 -5.43
CA ALA A 59 6.55 -5.28 -6.21
C ALA A 59 5.20 -6.03 -6.20
N SER A 60 4.16 -5.47 -5.58
CA SER A 60 2.85 -6.12 -5.49
C SER A 60 2.15 -6.21 -6.86
N ASP A 61 1.87 -7.44 -7.29
CA ASP A 61 1.26 -7.76 -8.59
C ASP A 61 -0.28 -7.71 -8.59
N SER A 62 -0.91 -7.55 -7.43
CA SER A 62 -2.36 -7.58 -7.26
C SER A 62 -2.81 -6.70 -6.10
N ILE A 63 -4.07 -6.24 -6.09
CA ILE A 63 -4.64 -5.42 -5.00
C ILE A 63 -4.58 -6.17 -3.65
N GLY A 64 -4.83 -7.48 -3.65
CA GLY A 64 -4.74 -8.32 -2.45
C GLY A 64 -3.31 -8.45 -1.93
N SER A 65 -2.33 -8.62 -2.82
CA SER A 65 -0.90 -8.65 -2.47
C SER A 65 -0.47 -7.34 -1.83
N LEU A 66 -0.87 -6.21 -2.43
CA LEU A 66 -0.59 -4.88 -1.91
C LEU A 66 -1.24 -4.63 -0.55
N HIS A 67 -2.52 -5.00 -0.39
CA HIS A 67 -3.20 -4.89 0.90
C HIS A 67 -2.48 -5.70 2.00
N LEU A 68 -2.03 -6.90 1.67
CA LEU A 68 -1.35 -7.77 2.60
C LEU A 68 0.03 -7.21 3.00
N ALA A 69 0.79 -6.67 2.04
CA ALA A 69 2.05 -5.97 2.31
C ALA A 69 1.82 -4.77 3.25
N LEU A 70 0.84 -3.91 2.95
CA LEU A 70 0.52 -2.74 3.78
C LEU A 70 0.06 -3.11 5.20
N ARG A 71 -0.61 -4.25 5.36
CA ARG A 71 -0.97 -4.78 6.69
C ARG A 71 0.25 -5.23 7.47
N ARG A 72 1.27 -5.82 6.82
CA ARG A 72 2.52 -6.17 7.47
C ARG A 72 3.29 -4.93 7.89
N VAL A 73 3.38 -3.91 7.05
CA VAL A 73 3.98 -2.62 7.40
C VAL A 73 3.30 -2.02 8.62
N GLN A 74 1.97 -1.99 8.65
CA GLN A 74 1.24 -1.50 9.84
C GLN A 74 1.50 -2.34 11.09
N ALA A 75 1.56 -3.67 10.97
CA ALA A 75 1.87 -4.53 12.09
C ALA A 75 3.29 -4.29 12.61
N GLY A 76 4.28 -4.20 11.72
CA GLY A 76 5.68 -3.89 12.05
C GLY A 76 5.84 -2.51 12.69
N ALA A 77 5.13 -1.49 12.19
CA ALA A 77 5.15 -0.14 12.77
C ALA A 77 4.61 -0.13 14.22
N LEU A 78 3.57 -0.91 14.51
CA LEU A 78 3.02 -1.08 15.87
C LEU A 78 3.96 -1.85 16.82
N GLU A 79 4.85 -2.68 16.28
CA GLU A 79 5.87 -3.38 17.05
C GLU A 79 7.12 -2.50 17.27
N GLY A 80 7.57 -1.77 16.26
CA GLY A 80 8.67 -0.80 16.35
C GLY A 80 8.37 0.36 17.30
N ALA A 81 7.13 0.87 17.31
CA ALA A 81 6.69 1.89 18.26
C ALA A 81 6.68 1.41 19.73
N ARG A 82 6.67 0.09 19.96
CA ARG A 82 6.71 -0.51 21.31
C ARG A 82 8.13 -0.69 21.86
N HIS A 83 9.16 -0.43 21.04
CA HIS A 83 10.57 -0.62 21.40
C HIS A 83 11.32 0.70 21.67
N VAL A 84 10.61 1.81 21.92
CA VAL A 84 11.26 3.06 22.36
C VAL A 84 11.46 3.01 23.89
N PRO A 85 12.70 3.00 24.41
CA PRO A 85 12.99 2.95 25.85
C PRO A 85 12.66 4.26 26.59
#